data_AF-A0A7W0LKF9-F1
#
_entry.id   AF-A0A7W0LKF9-F1
#
_cell.length_a   1.000
_cell.length_b   1.000
_cell.length_c   1.000
_cell.angle_alpha   90.00
_cell.angle_beta   90.00
_cell.angle_gamma   90.00
#
_symmetry.space_group_name_H-M   'P 1'
#
loop_
_entity.id
_entity.type
_entity.pdbx_description
1 polymer ?
#
loop_
_entity_poly.entity_id
_entity_poly.type
_entity_poly.pdbx_seq_one_letter_code
_entity_poly.pdbx_strand_id
1 'polypeptide(L)'
;MSAAAGGTGGAPALSLSFFDPDRKLAGELRTGVTILYEGPSPTALAEGCKIHREEDGSFAALMEAGDAELALRFGPMGDPAELAGARTWVCRVKGQVAGAPIDCLGTATETLEPPNWEELEAVRSITAVFDPGHALFCVARRDRGTRAHGEEAVEAVLITAGVVHTAEDARISTVYDGDGRQRQVGLELWFEEEDFPRRAFGRVSAGTSLELSGATVHASVFDWRMEGREGAGTYDLMVRAGPGEAA
;
A
#
# COMPACT_ATOMS: atom_id res chain seq x y z
N MET A 1 -38.47 10.30 4.45
CA MET A 1 -38.43 9.10 3.59
C MET A 1 -36.96 8.81 3.33
N SER A 2 -36.47 7.75 3.99
CA SER A 2 -35.11 7.26 3.90
C SER A 2 -34.90 6.54 2.56
N ALA A 3 -33.80 6.81 1.89
CA ALA A 3 -33.30 5.97 0.81
C ALA A 3 -31.87 5.56 1.20
N ALA A 4 -31.77 4.35 1.76
CA ALA A 4 -30.54 3.60 1.82
C ALA A 4 -30.13 3.26 0.38
N ALA A 5 -28.91 3.66 -0.01
CA ALA A 5 -28.27 3.15 -1.21
C ALA A 5 -27.33 2.01 -0.80
N GLY A 6 -27.87 0.79 -0.77
CA GLY A 6 -27.05 -0.40 -0.96
C GLY A 6 -26.64 -0.46 -2.43
N GLY A 7 -25.38 -0.15 -2.73
CA GLY A 7 -24.74 -0.48 -4.01
C GLY A 7 -24.21 -1.92 -3.92
N THR A 8 -24.87 -2.90 -4.54
CA THR A 8 -24.56 -3.48 -5.87
C THR A 8 -23.14 -4.05 -5.97
N GLY A 9 -23.05 -5.39 -5.93
CA GLY A 9 -21.80 -6.16 -5.98
C GLY A 9 -21.03 -6.03 -7.29
N GLY A 10 -20.14 -5.03 -7.33
CA GLY A 10 -18.98 -5.02 -8.21
C GLY A 10 -17.87 -5.93 -7.65
N ALA A 11 -16.95 -6.36 -8.50
CA ALA A 11 -15.72 -7.02 -8.03
C ALA A 11 -14.95 -6.06 -7.10
N PRO A 12 -14.30 -6.57 -6.04
CA PRO A 12 -13.53 -5.74 -5.12
C PRO A 12 -12.42 -5.00 -5.87
N ALA A 13 -12.09 -3.80 -5.42
CA ALA A 13 -10.97 -3.05 -6.00
C ALA A 13 -9.64 -3.72 -5.61
N LEU A 14 -8.74 -3.86 -6.59
CA LEU A 14 -7.46 -4.53 -6.41
C LEU A 14 -6.30 -3.54 -6.45
N SER A 15 -5.36 -3.72 -5.52
CA SER A 15 -4.07 -3.03 -5.49
C SER A 15 -2.97 -4.06 -5.30
N LEU A 16 -2.02 -4.13 -6.22
CA LEU A 16 -0.90 -5.07 -6.18
C LEU A 16 0.42 -4.29 -6.12
N SER A 17 1.40 -4.80 -5.40
CA SER A 17 2.73 -4.20 -5.34
C SER A 17 3.80 -5.28 -5.36
N PHE A 18 4.92 -5.04 -6.03
CA PHE A 18 6.06 -5.96 -6.05
C PHE A 18 7.37 -5.24 -5.76
N PHE A 19 8.33 -5.95 -5.18
CA PHE A 19 9.59 -5.39 -4.72
C PHE A 19 10.75 -6.33 -5.05
N ASP A 20 11.57 -5.93 -6.03
CA ASP A 20 12.82 -6.59 -6.44
C ASP A 20 14.01 -5.70 -6.00
N PRO A 21 14.48 -5.84 -4.75
CA PRO A 21 15.55 -5.01 -4.21
C PRO A 21 16.90 -5.24 -4.92
N ASP A 22 17.14 -6.45 -5.43
CA ASP A 22 18.38 -6.79 -6.15
C ASP A 22 18.52 -5.96 -7.43
N ARG A 23 17.40 -5.73 -8.12
CA ARG A 23 17.34 -4.87 -9.32
C ARG A 23 16.95 -3.42 -9.02
N LYS A 24 16.66 -3.10 -7.75
CA LYS A 24 16.09 -1.81 -7.33
C LYS A 24 14.84 -1.46 -8.14
N LEU A 25 14.01 -2.47 -8.40
CA LEU A 25 12.79 -2.35 -9.18
C LEU A 25 11.61 -2.60 -8.25
N ALA A 26 10.63 -1.72 -8.26
CA ALA A 26 9.37 -1.94 -7.60
C ALA A 26 8.23 -1.45 -8.48
N GLY A 27 7.02 -1.90 -8.19
CA GLY A 27 5.84 -1.39 -8.87
C GLY A 27 4.61 -1.40 -7.98
N GLU A 28 3.72 -0.47 -8.27
CA GLU A 28 2.42 -0.34 -7.64
C GLU A 28 1.36 -0.30 -8.73
N LEU A 29 0.47 -1.28 -8.70
CA LEU A 29 -0.47 -1.60 -9.77
C LEU A 29 -1.88 -1.46 -9.20
N ARG A 30 -2.66 -0.55 -9.78
CA ARG A 30 -4.07 -0.37 -9.46
C ARG A 30 -4.85 -0.27 -10.76
N THR A 31 -6.15 -0.54 -10.70
CA THR A 31 -7.01 -0.27 -11.85
C THR A 31 -6.91 1.21 -12.24
N GLY A 32 -6.45 1.48 -13.46
CA GLY A 32 -6.32 2.84 -14.00
C GLY A 32 -5.01 3.56 -13.70
N VAL A 33 -4.13 3.03 -12.85
CA VAL A 33 -2.79 3.60 -12.64
C VAL A 33 -1.75 2.52 -12.35
N THR A 34 -0.63 2.61 -13.03
CA THR A 34 0.56 1.80 -12.76
C THR A 34 1.72 2.74 -12.49
N ILE A 35 2.45 2.51 -11.41
CA ILE A 35 3.69 3.25 -11.11
C ILE A 35 4.82 2.23 -11.05
N LEU A 36 5.86 2.45 -11.85
CA LEU A 36 7.11 1.69 -11.79
C LEU A 36 8.19 2.56 -11.16
N TYR A 37 9.01 1.95 -10.30
CA TYR A 37 10.11 2.61 -9.63
C TYR A 37 11.41 1.90 -10.00
N GLU A 38 12.29 2.59 -10.73
CA GLU A 38 13.62 2.11 -11.09
C GLU A 38 14.68 2.92 -10.35
N GLY A 39 15.22 2.33 -9.28
CA GLY A 39 16.01 3.07 -8.30
C GLY A 39 15.21 4.25 -7.74
N PRO A 40 15.71 5.49 -7.81
CA PRO A 40 15.00 6.67 -7.31
C PRO A 40 13.99 7.25 -8.32
N SER A 41 13.82 6.65 -9.50
CA SER A 41 13.07 7.23 -10.62
C SER A 41 11.68 6.61 -10.75
N PRO A 42 10.61 7.30 -10.31
CA PRO A 42 9.25 6.86 -10.55
C PRO A 42 8.79 7.18 -11.97
N THR A 43 8.07 6.25 -12.59
CA THR A 43 7.37 6.44 -13.86
C THR A 43 5.91 6.03 -13.68
N ALA A 44 5.01 7.01 -13.76
CA ALA A 44 3.57 6.76 -13.79
C ALA A 44 3.14 6.48 -15.24
N LEU A 45 2.52 5.34 -15.45
CA LEU A 45 2.01 4.90 -16.75
C LEU A 45 0.53 5.25 -16.86
N ALA A 46 0.18 5.95 -17.94
CA ALA A 46 -1.17 6.49 -18.15
C ALA A 46 -2.23 5.39 -18.34
N GLU A 47 -1.82 4.22 -18.86
CA GLU A 47 -2.66 3.04 -18.94
C GLU A 47 -2.36 2.13 -17.74
N GLY A 48 -3.32 2.00 -16.84
CA GLY A 48 -3.22 1.08 -15.71
C GLY A 48 -3.23 -0.38 -16.16
N CYS A 49 -2.67 -1.27 -15.33
CA CYS A 49 -2.74 -2.70 -15.56
C CYS A 49 -4.19 -3.21 -15.54
N LYS A 50 -4.47 -4.22 -16.36
CA LYS A 50 -5.64 -5.08 -16.16
C LYS A 50 -5.32 -6.03 -15.02
N ILE A 51 -6.04 -5.88 -13.91
CA ILE A 51 -5.83 -6.67 -12.70
C ILE A 51 -7.07 -7.51 -12.43
N HIS A 52 -6.87 -8.79 -12.14
CA HIS A 52 -7.95 -9.69 -11.75
C HIS A 52 -7.46 -10.77 -10.80
N ARG A 53 -8.41 -11.37 -10.09
CA ARG A 53 -8.20 -12.58 -9.30
C ARG A 53 -8.52 -13.80 -10.14
N GLU A 54 -7.65 -14.80 -10.06
CA GLU A 54 -7.74 -16.07 -10.75
C GLU A 54 -8.56 -17.08 -9.93
N GLU A 55 -9.07 -18.12 -10.58
CA GLU A 55 -9.86 -19.17 -9.93
C GLU A 55 -9.08 -19.94 -8.84
N ASP A 56 -7.75 -20.02 -8.98
CA ASP A 56 -6.87 -20.68 -8.00
C ASP A 56 -6.51 -19.77 -6.81
N GLY A 57 -7.08 -18.57 -6.75
CA GLY A 57 -6.87 -17.60 -5.69
C GLY A 57 -5.63 -16.71 -5.87
N SER A 58 -4.83 -16.93 -6.94
CA SER A 58 -3.75 -16.00 -7.30
C SER A 58 -4.29 -14.72 -7.95
N PHE A 59 -3.43 -13.71 -8.11
CA PHE A 59 -3.77 -12.48 -8.82
C PHE A 59 -2.89 -12.33 -10.06
N ALA A 60 -3.46 -11.80 -11.13
CA ALA A 60 -2.76 -11.52 -12.37
C ALA A 60 -2.84 -10.02 -12.70
N ALA A 61 -1.71 -9.48 -13.14
CA ALA A 61 -1.60 -8.12 -13.68
C ALA A 61 -0.99 -8.18 -15.09
N LEU A 62 -1.69 -7.58 -16.04
CA LEU A 62 -1.30 -7.55 -17.46
C LEU A 62 -1.38 -6.13 -17.99
N MET A 63 -0.34 -5.71 -18.72
CA MET A 63 -0.29 -4.42 -19.40
C MET A 63 0.57 -4.53 -20.66
N GLU A 64 0.01 -4.10 -21.78
CA GLU A 64 0.66 -3.99 -23.08
C GLU A 64 0.51 -2.53 -23.53
N ALA A 65 1.37 -1.64 -23.04
CA ALA A 65 1.28 -0.21 -23.33
C ALA A 65 2.64 0.35 -23.78
N GLY A 66 2.76 0.65 -25.08
CA GLY A 66 3.98 1.21 -25.66
C GLY A 66 5.20 0.31 -25.43
N ASP A 67 6.26 0.86 -24.84
CA ASP A 67 7.48 0.13 -24.48
C ASP A 67 7.41 -0.58 -23.10
N ALA A 68 6.30 -0.41 -22.36
CA ALA A 68 6.10 -1.01 -21.05
C ALA A 68 5.20 -2.26 -21.16
N GLU A 69 5.85 -3.41 -21.20
CA GLU A 69 5.19 -4.72 -21.11
C GLU A 69 5.28 -5.24 -19.67
N LEU A 70 4.14 -5.61 -19.08
CA LEU A 70 4.08 -6.20 -17.75
C LEU A 70 3.13 -7.40 -17.77
N ALA A 71 3.64 -8.54 -17.30
CA ALA A 71 2.85 -9.75 -17.12
C ALA A 71 3.28 -10.44 -15.83
N LEU A 72 2.52 -10.23 -14.76
CA LEU A 72 2.86 -10.67 -13.41
C LEU A 72 1.75 -11.53 -12.80
N ARG A 73 2.17 -12.53 -12.03
CA ARG A 73 1.32 -13.36 -11.19
C ARG A 73 1.76 -13.26 -9.74
N PHE A 74 0.79 -13.06 -8.85
CA PHE A 74 0.96 -12.92 -7.41
C PHE A 74 0.32 -14.14 -6.76
N GLY A 75 1.16 -15.04 -6.23
CA GLY A 75 0.71 -16.20 -5.45
C GLY A 75 0.70 -15.86 -3.96
N PRO A 76 -0.47 -15.81 -3.29
CA PRO A 76 -0.55 -15.65 -1.84
C PRO A 76 0.28 -16.70 -1.11
N MET A 77 0.98 -16.29 -0.05
CA MET A 77 1.88 -17.15 0.72
C MET A 77 1.29 -17.61 2.07
N GLY A 78 0.04 -17.26 2.36
CA GLY A 78 -0.65 -17.57 3.61
C GLY A 78 -2.02 -16.89 3.69
N ASP A 79 -2.57 -16.84 4.91
CA ASP A 79 -3.82 -16.14 5.18
C ASP A 79 -3.63 -14.61 5.04
N PRO A 80 -4.68 -13.86 4.62
CA PRO A 80 -4.61 -12.42 4.56
C PRO A 80 -4.56 -11.80 5.96
N ALA A 81 -3.88 -10.66 6.05
CA ALA A 81 -4.19 -9.68 7.07
C ALA A 81 -5.51 -8.98 6.72
N GLU A 82 -6.41 -8.88 7.69
CA GLU A 82 -7.64 -8.09 7.56
C GLU A 82 -7.48 -6.81 8.38
N LEU A 83 -7.56 -5.65 7.72
CA LEU A 83 -7.51 -4.34 8.36
C LEU A 83 -8.27 -3.31 7.54
N ALA A 84 -8.95 -2.38 8.21
CA ALA A 84 -9.59 -1.23 7.58
C ALA A 84 -10.47 -1.59 6.34
N GLY A 85 -11.27 -2.66 6.43
CA GLY A 85 -12.17 -3.07 5.34
C GLY A 85 -11.46 -3.67 4.11
N ALA A 86 -10.21 -4.08 4.25
CA ALA A 86 -9.41 -4.68 3.20
C ALA A 86 -8.78 -6.00 3.66
N ARG A 87 -8.43 -6.84 2.67
CA ARG A 87 -7.62 -8.04 2.84
C ARG A 87 -6.30 -7.86 2.12
N THR A 88 -5.19 -8.02 2.82
CA THR A 88 -3.85 -7.89 2.25
C THR A 88 -3.06 -9.17 2.45
N TRP A 89 -2.52 -9.70 1.35
CA TRP A 89 -1.65 -10.87 1.33
C TRP A 89 -0.20 -10.47 1.11
N VAL A 90 0.72 -11.21 1.73
CA VAL A 90 2.08 -11.35 1.21
C VAL A 90 2.03 -12.32 0.03
N CYS A 91 2.69 -11.96 -1.06
CA CYS A 91 2.72 -12.75 -2.28
C CYS A 91 4.14 -13.06 -2.76
N ARG A 92 4.32 -14.24 -3.34
CA ARG A 92 5.41 -14.48 -4.29
C ARG A 92 4.99 -13.94 -5.65
N VAL A 93 5.81 -13.09 -6.25
CA VAL A 93 5.54 -12.46 -7.53
C VAL A 93 6.46 -13.04 -8.59
N LYS A 94 5.88 -13.55 -9.66
CA LYS A 94 6.60 -14.10 -10.81
C LYS A 94 6.08 -13.51 -12.10
N GLY A 95 6.96 -13.32 -13.08
CA GLY A 95 6.56 -12.87 -14.40
C GLY A 95 7.63 -12.04 -15.07
N GLN A 96 7.21 -11.03 -15.82
CA GLN A 96 8.12 -10.14 -16.54
C GLN A 96 7.70 -8.67 -16.42
N VAL A 97 8.70 -7.79 -16.42
CA VAL A 97 8.56 -6.34 -16.53
C VAL A 97 9.56 -5.87 -17.59
N ALA A 98 9.07 -5.18 -18.63
CA ALA A 98 9.83 -4.77 -19.80
C ALA A 98 10.67 -5.93 -20.41
N GLY A 99 10.07 -7.12 -20.49
CA GLY A 99 10.71 -8.35 -20.98
C GLY A 99 11.74 -9.00 -20.04
N ALA A 100 12.07 -8.36 -18.91
CA ALA A 100 12.99 -8.93 -17.92
C ALA A 100 12.23 -9.80 -16.91
N PRO A 101 12.68 -11.05 -16.65
CA PRO A 101 12.00 -11.94 -15.71
C PRO A 101 12.17 -11.47 -14.27
N ILE A 102 11.11 -11.48 -13.47
CA ILE A 102 11.15 -11.20 -12.03
C ILE A 102 10.68 -12.40 -11.22
N ASP A 103 11.26 -12.58 -10.04
CA ASP A 103 10.88 -13.59 -9.07
C ASP A 103 11.16 -13.07 -7.64
N CYS A 104 10.22 -12.28 -7.13
CA CYS A 104 10.41 -11.44 -5.95
C CYS A 104 9.21 -11.53 -4.98
N LEU A 105 9.19 -10.69 -3.94
CA LEU A 105 8.06 -10.59 -3.02
C LEU A 105 7.19 -9.38 -3.37
N GLY A 106 5.96 -9.41 -2.89
CA GLY A 106 5.00 -8.36 -3.10
C GLY A 106 3.78 -8.48 -2.20
N THR A 107 2.80 -7.65 -2.45
CA THR A 107 1.52 -7.64 -1.76
C THR A 107 0.37 -7.62 -2.75
N ALA A 108 -0.72 -8.27 -2.38
CA ALA A 108 -2.01 -8.11 -3.05
C ALA A 108 -3.01 -7.60 -2.02
N THR A 109 -3.80 -6.58 -2.37
CA THR A 109 -4.85 -6.03 -1.51
C THR A 109 -6.17 -6.02 -2.24
N GLU A 110 -7.19 -6.61 -1.59
CA GLU A 110 -8.59 -6.49 -1.96
C GLU A 110 -9.29 -5.51 -1.03
N THR A 111 -9.83 -4.43 -1.59
CA THR A 111 -10.69 -3.50 -0.85
C THR A 111 -12.12 -4.02 -0.91
N LEU A 112 -12.62 -4.47 0.25
CA LEU A 112 -13.99 -4.95 0.42
C LEU A 112 -14.94 -3.80 0.78
N GLU A 113 -14.46 -2.87 1.60
CA GLU A 113 -15.18 -1.68 2.03
C GLU A 113 -14.34 -0.44 1.68
N PRO A 114 -14.68 0.28 0.60
CA PRO A 114 -13.92 1.47 0.21
C PRO A 114 -14.06 2.58 1.27
N PRO A 115 -13.02 3.42 1.45
CA PRO A 115 -13.07 4.53 2.40
C PRO A 115 -14.17 5.54 2.03
N ASN A 116 -14.90 6.02 3.04
CA ASN A 116 -15.89 7.07 2.87
C ASN A 116 -15.22 8.46 2.81
N TRP A 117 -14.91 8.93 1.60
CA TRP A 117 -14.23 10.21 1.37
C TRP A 117 -15.02 11.46 1.75
N GLU A 118 -16.31 11.34 2.09
CA GLU A 118 -17.07 12.47 2.64
C GLU A 118 -16.69 12.75 4.11
N GLU A 119 -16.31 11.69 4.83
CA GLU A 119 -15.96 11.68 6.25
C GLU A 119 -14.45 11.80 6.49
N LEU A 120 -13.64 11.55 5.47
CA LEU A 120 -12.18 11.48 5.59
C LEU A 120 -11.48 12.67 4.97
N GLU A 121 -10.44 13.15 5.64
CA GLU A 121 -9.49 14.13 5.12
C GLU A 121 -8.24 13.48 4.53
N ALA A 122 -7.80 12.34 5.09
CA ALA A 122 -6.67 11.58 4.58
C ALA A 122 -6.74 10.10 4.93
N VAL A 123 -6.09 9.28 4.11
CA VAL A 123 -5.82 7.86 4.38
C VAL A 123 -4.34 7.60 4.12
N ARG A 124 -3.70 6.88 5.04
CA ARG A 124 -2.36 6.33 4.89
C ARG A 124 -2.47 4.83 4.74
N SER A 125 -1.72 4.28 3.80
CA SER A 125 -1.55 2.84 3.65
C SER A 125 -0.06 2.54 3.61
N ILE A 126 0.38 1.69 4.53
CA ILE A 126 1.77 1.29 4.68
C ILE A 126 1.85 -0.22 4.56
N THR A 127 2.78 -0.67 3.74
CA THR A 127 3.20 -2.08 3.67
C THR A 127 4.70 -2.16 3.90
N ALA A 128 5.15 -3.22 4.55
CA ALA A 128 6.55 -3.60 4.62
C ALA A 128 6.65 -5.13 4.57
N VAL A 129 7.37 -5.66 3.59
CA VAL A 129 7.61 -7.09 3.42
C VAL A 129 9.10 -7.35 3.64
N PHE A 130 9.40 -8.15 4.66
CA PHE A 130 10.77 -8.47 5.05
C PHE A 130 11.21 -9.82 4.48
N ASP A 131 10.33 -10.82 4.58
CA ASP A 131 10.52 -12.15 4.02
C ASP A 131 9.15 -12.86 3.89
N PRO A 132 9.06 -14.08 3.32
CA PRO A 132 7.79 -14.78 3.13
C PRO A 132 6.90 -14.92 4.36
N GLY A 133 7.49 -14.96 5.57
CA GLY A 133 6.76 -15.14 6.83
C GLY A 133 6.73 -13.89 7.70
N HIS A 134 7.30 -12.76 7.25
CA HIS A 134 7.37 -11.52 8.03
C HIS A 134 6.99 -10.30 7.20
N ALA A 135 5.89 -9.67 7.59
CA ALA A 135 5.39 -8.45 6.96
C ALA A 135 4.64 -7.59 7.96
N LEU A 136 4.51 -6.30 7.67
CA LEU A 136 3.74 -5.33 8.44
C LEU A 136 2.81 -4.59 7.49
N PHE A 137 1.54 -4.47 7.89
CA PHE A 137 0.54 -3.67 7.22
C PHE A 137 -0.03 -2.67 8.21
N CYS A 138 -0.20 -1.43 7.79
CA CYS A 138 -0.77 -0.39 8.64
C CYS A 138 -1.62 0.56 7.80
N VAL A 139 -2.79 0.89 8.32
CA VAL A 139 -3.69 1.90 7.75
C VAL A 139 -3.98 2.94 8.83
N ALA A 140 -3.86 4.20 8.46
CA ALA A 140 -4.30 5.30 9.31
C ALA A 140 -5.33 6.15 8.58
N ARG A 141 -6.43 6.47 9.26
CA ARG A 141 -7.55 7.26 8.73
C ARG A 141 -7.67 8.54 9.52
N ARG A 142 -7.72 9.66 8.80
CA ARG A 142 -7.95 10.98 9.37
C ARG A 142 -9.36 11.42 9.07
N ASP A 143 -10.17 11.54 10.09
CA ASP A 143 -11.53 12.08 9.98
C ASP A 143 -11.50 13.56 9.62
N ARG A 144 -12.59 14.01 9.00
CA ARG A 144 -12.77 15.39 8.58
C ARG A 144 -12.87 16.33 9.78
N GLY A 145 -12.13 17.44 9.73
CA GLY A 145 -12.14 18.46 10.79
C GLY A 145 -11.12 18.19 11.90
N THR A 146 -10.47 17.03 11.86
CA THR A 146 -9.34 16.67 12.72
C THR A 146 -8.09 17.39 12.24
N ARG A 147 -7.55 18.31 13.06
CA ARG A 147 -6.48 19.23 12.63
C ARG A 147 -5.09 18.61 12.61
N ALA A 148 -4.85 17.54 13.37
CA ALA A 148 -3.51 17.00 13.59
C ALA A 148 -3.42 15.52 13.18
N HIS A 149 -2.26 15.15 12.63
CA HIS A 149 -1.96 13.76 12.26
C HIS A 149 -1.87 12.79 13.45
N GLY A 150 -1.72 13.30 14.68
CA GLY A 150 -1.68 12.48 15.90
C GLY A 150 -3.05 12.01 16.38
N GLU A 151 -4.13 12.43 15.70
CA GLU A 151 -5.52 12.07 15.99
C GLU A 151 -6.09 11.10 14.94
N GLU A 152 -5.22 10.52 14.11
CA GLU A 152 -5.60 9.50 13.13
C GLU A 152 -5.95 8.19 13.84
N ALA A 153 -7.03 7.53 13.41
CA ALA A 153 -7.31 6.15 13.82
C ALA A 153 -6.35 5.22 13.08
N VAL A 154 -5.50 4.51 13.82
CA VAL A 154 -4.46 3.64 13.26
C VAL A 154 -4.79 2.19 13.55
N GLU A 155 -4.84 1.37 12.50
CA GLU A 155 -4.90 -0.08 12.58
C GLU A 155 -3.59 -0.65 12.03
N ALA A 156 -3.05 -1.68 12.68
CA ALA A 156 -1.84 -2.34 12.22
C ALA A 156 -1.87 -3.85 12.47
N VAL A 157 -1.27 -4.57 11.54
CA VAL A 157 -1.11 -6.02 11.58
C VAL A 157 0.35 -6.38 11.30
N LEU A 158 0.92 -7.21 12.16
CA LEU A 158 2.24 -7.81 11.97
C LEU A 158 2.06 -9.30 11.67
N ILE A 159 2.67 -9.76 10.57
CA ILE A 159 2.82 -11.18 10.29
C ILE A 159 4.19 -11.62 10.82
N THR A 160 4.21 -12.65 11.68
CA THR A 160 5.46 -13.30 12.12
C THR A 160 5.39 -14.80 11.95
N ALA A 161 6.42 -15.39 11.33
CA ALA A 161 6.41 -16.80 10.93
C ALA A 161 5.12 -17.24 10.19
N GLY A 162 4.53 -16.34 9.40
CA GLY A 162 3.27 -16.58 8.68
C GLY A 162 2.00 -16.48 9.52
N VAL A 163 2.10 -16.15 10.81
CA VAL A 163 0.97 -15.95 11.72
C VAL A 163 0.62 -14.47 11.80
N VAL A 164 -0.66 -14.15 11.69
CA VAL A 164 -1.21 -12.80 11.75
C VAL A 164 -1.40 -12.35 13.21
N HIS A 165 -0.84 -11.20 13.58
CA HIS A 165 -1.00 -10.56 14.87
C HIS A 165 -1.54 -9.14 14.67
N THR A 166 -2.65 -8.82 15.33
CA THR A 166 -3.23 -7.47 15.31
C THR A 166 -2.67 -6.66 16.48
N ALA A 167 -2.21 -5.44 16.19
CA ALA A 167 -1.78 -4.52 17.24
C ALA A 167 -2.99 -3.95 17.99
N GLU A 168 -2.89 -3.81 19.31
CA GLU A 168 -3.90 -3.15 20.14
C GLU A 168 -3.85 -1.62 19.99
N ASP A 169 -2.64 -1.08 19.83
CA ASP A 169 -2.37 0.33 19.54
C ASP A 169 -1.21 0.44 18.56
N ALA A 170 -1.24 1.46 17.72
CA ALA A 170 -0.21 1.72 16.74
C ALA A 170 -0.02 3.23 16.55
N ARG A 171 1.24 3.65 16.39
CA ARG A 171 1.58 5.05 16.14
C ARG A 171 2.45 5.19 14.91
N ILE A 172 2.18 6.24 14.16
CA ILE A 172 2.93 6.61 12.96
C ILE A 172 3.58 7.98 13.20
N SER A 173 4.89 8.05 13.04
CA SER A 173 5.63 9.30 12.95
C SER A 173 6.22 9.41 11.56
N THR A 174 5.93 10.51 10.85
CA THR A 174 6.39 10.72 9.48
C THR A 174 7.16 12.02 9.37
N VAL A 175 8.33 11.96 8.74
CA VAL A 175 9.09 13.13 8.29
C VAL A 175 8.73 13.39 6.84
N TYR A 176 8.28 14.62 6.56
CA TYR A 176 7.91 15.06 5.22
C TYR A 176 8.95 16.01 4.64
N ASP A 177 8.99 16.14 3.31
CA ASP A 177 9.66 17.25 2.65
C ASP A 177 8.78 18.49 2.52
N GLY A 178 9.30 19.53 1.85
CA GLY A 178 8.61 20.80 1.66
C GLY A 178 7.33 20.70 0.82
N ASP A 179 7.16 19.62 0.05
CA ASP A 179 5.97 19.37 -0.78
C ASP A 179 4.98 18.41 -0.11
N GLY A 180 5.21 18.05 1.16
CA GLY A 180 4.36 17.11 1.90
C GLY A 180 4.58 15.64 1.54
N ARG A 181 5.65 15.29 0.81
CA ARG A 181 5.97 13.88 0.49
C ARG A 181 6.73 13.22 1.62
N GLN A 182 6.49 11.94 1.83
CA GLN A 182 7.11 11.17 2.91
C GLN A 182 8.60 10.96 2.62
N ARG A 183 9.44 11.13 3.64
CA ARG A 183 10.90 10.90 3.57
C ARG A 183 11.36 9.81 4.50
N GLN A 184 10.83 9.80 5.72
CA GLN A 184 11.11 8.80 6.73
C GLN A 184 9.83 8.53 7.52
N VAL A 185 9.72 7.31 8.03
CA VAL A 185 8.58 6.90 8.83
C VAL A 185 9.05 6.00 9.97
N GLY A 186 8.52 6.23 11.16
CA GLY A 186 8.65 5.35 12.31
C GLY A 186 7.28 4.80 12.67
N LEU A 187 7.22 3.49 12.93
CA LEU A 187 6.05 2.80 13.44
C LEU A 187 6.36 2.25 14.83
N GLU A 188 5.43 2.43 15.74
CA GLU A 188 5.43 1.79 17.06
C GLU A 188 4.14 0.98 17.19
N LEU A 189 4.26 -0.31 17.51
CA LEU A 189 3.14 -1.26 17.57
C LEU A 189 3.11 -1.92 18.94
N TRP A 190 1.97 -1.84 19.62
CA TRP A 190 1.73 -2.52 20.90
C TRP A 190 0.83 -3.72 20.67
N PHE A 191 1.23 -4.88 21.19
CA PHE A 191 0.44 -6.12 21.15
C PHE A 191 -0.02 -6.49 22.55
N GLU A 192 -1.04 -7.35 22.63
CA GLU A 192 -1.54 -7.88 23.90
C GLU A 192 -0.37 -8.46 24.71
N GLU A 193 -0.34 -8.13 26.01
CA GLU A 193 0.68 -8.58 26.97
C GLU A 193 2.12 -8.04 26.74
N GLU A 194 2.35 -7.11 25.80
CA GLU A 194 3.67 -6.49 25.58
C GLU A 194 3.80 -5.11 26.26
N ASP A 195 4.79 -4.95 27.16
CA ASP A 195 5.06 -3.68 27.86
C ASP A 195 5.71 -2.60 26.97
N PHE A 196 6.38 -3.00 25.88
CA PHE A 196 7.14 -2.12 25.01
C PHE A 196 6.73 -2.33 23.56
N PRO A 197 6.65 -1.26 22.76
CA PRO A 197 6.25 -1.41 21.37
C PRO A 197 7.36 -2.06 20.56
N ARG A 198 6.93 -2.86 19.59
CA ARG A 198 7.76 -3.24 18.45
C ARG A 198 7.90 -2.04 17.52
N ARG A 199 9.07 -1.94 16.88
CA ARG A 199 9.42 -0.76 16.08
C ARG A 199 9.85 -1.13 14.67
N ALA A 200 9.25 -0.46 13.70
CA ALA A 200 9.70 -0.48 12.32
C ALA A 200 10.10 0.94 11.89
N PHE A 201 11.10 1.01 11.02
CA PHE A 201 11.58 2.26 10.43
C PHE A 201 11.65 2.12 8.93
N GLY A 202 11.13 3.12 8.21
CA GLY A 202 11.17 3.19 6.77
C GLY A 202 11.88 4.44 6.29
N ARG A 203 12.65 4.33 5.20
CA ARG A 203 13.19 5.46 4.46
C ARG A 203 12.76 5.39 3.00
N VAL A 204 12.32 6.51 2.44
CA VAL A 204 11.91 6.55 1.03
C VAL A 204 13.07 6.19 0.11
N SER A 205 12.82 5.30 -0.85
CA SER A 205 13.73 4.96 -1.95
C SER A 205 13.35 5.73 -3.21
N ALA A 206 12.05 5.79 -3.52
CA ALA A 206 11.46 6.58 -4.60
C ALA A 206 10.03 6.97 -4.25
N GLY A 207 9.52 8.05 -4.86
CA GLY A 207 8.14 8.47 -4.66
C GLY A 207 7.69 9.53 -5.64
N THR A 208 6.40 9.57 -5.92
CA THR A 208 5.75 10.49 -6.85
C THR A 208 4.47 11.06 -6.25
N SER A 209 3.85 12.02 -6.95
CA SER A 209 2.55 12.55 -6.58
C SER A 209 1.63 12.58 -7.78
N LEU A 210 0.38 12.19 -7.56
CA LEU A 210 -0.64 12.05 -8.58
C LEU A 210 -1.92 12.72 -8.11
N GLU A 211 -2.67 13.29 -9.05
CA GLU A 211 -4.01 13.80 -8.80
C GLU A 211 -5.02 12.76 -9.30
N LEU A 212 -5.80 12.17 -8.39
CA LEU A 212 -6.81 11.16 -8.69
C LEU A 212 -8.16 11.60 -8.15
N SER A 213 -9.11 11.89 -9.04
CA SER A 213 -10.54 12.07 -8.71
C SER A 213 -10.82 12.99 -7.51
N GLY A 214 -10.09 14.10 -7.38
CA GLY A 214 -10.26 15.05 -6.27
C GLY A 214 -9.49 14.67 -5.00
N ALA A 215 -8.46 13.85 -5.11
CA ALA A 215 -7.48 13.58 -4.07
C ALA A 215 -6.05 13.68 -4.65
N THR A 216 -5.14 14.21 -3.84
CA THR A 216 -3.70 14.13 -4.09
C THR A 216 -3.20 12.84 -3.45
N VAL A 217 -2.49 12.03 -4.23
CA VAL A 217 -1.85 10.79 -3.77
C VAL A 217 -0.35 10.97 -3.82
N HIS A 218 0.31 10.90 -2.68
CA HIS A 218 1.75 10.71 -2.59
C HIS A 218 2.02 9.21 -2.46
N ALA A 219 2.48 8.60 -3.55
CA ALA A 219 2.80 7.17 -3.61
C ALA A 219 4.31 6.98 -3.58
N SER A 220 4.78 6.08 -2.72
CA SER A 220 6.22 5.94 -2.46
C SER A 220 6.60 4.52 -2.09
N VAL A 221 7.81 4.12 -2.49
CA VAL A 221 8.46 2.88 -2.05
C VAL A 221 9.48 3.23 -0.97
N PHE A 222 9.56 2.36 0.02
CA PHE A 222 10.36 2.51 1.22
C PHE A 222 11.26 1.29 1.43
N ASP A 223 12.50 1.56 1.82
CA ASP A 223 13.39 0.58 2.43
C ASP A 223 13.03 0.50 3.92
N TRP A 224 12.65 -0.69 4.38
CA TRP A 224 12.14 -0.93 5.73
C TRP A 224 13.13 -1.72 6.59
N ARG A 225 13.07 -1.46 7.89
CA ARG A 225 13.80 -2.22 8.92
C ARG A 225 12.94 -2.47 10.13
N MET A 226 12.99 -3.70 10.65
CA MET A 226 12.32 -4.10 11.88
C MET A 226 13.05 -5.30 12.49
N GLU A 227 13.36 -5.25 13.79
CA GLU A 227 13.94 -6.40 14.53
C GLU A 227 15.18 -7.05 13.84
N GLY A 228 16.03 -6.23 13.21
CA GLY A 228 17.21 -6.70 12.49
C GLY A 228 16.95 -7.25 11.09
N ARG A 229 15.69 -7.25 10.62
CA ARG A 229 15.31 -7.58 9.25
C ARG A 229 15.30 -6.33 8.39
N GLU A 230 15.71 -6.48 7.15
CA GLU A 230 15.54 -5.47 6.10
C GLU A 230 14.43 -5.94 5.15
N GLY A 231 13.71 -4.98 4.56
CA GLY A 231 12.59 -5.26 3.68
C GLY A 231 12.27 -4.08 2.78
N ALA A 232 11.24 -4.25 1.95
CA ALA A 232 10.74 -3.22 1.06
C ALA A 232 9.22 -3.17 1.13
N GLY A 233 8.65 -2.03 0.78
CA GLY A 233 7.21 -1.84 0.88
C GLY A 233 6.77 -0.45 0.46
N THR A 234 5.48 -0.19 0.52
CA THR A 234 4.89 1.08 0.11
C THR A 234 4.52 1.96 1.31
N TYR A 235 4.50 3.26 1.08
CA TYR A 235 3.78 4.22 1.92
C TYR A 235 3.04 5.18 0.99
N ASP A 236 1.74 4.98 0.92
CA ASP A 236 0.82 5.86 0.21
C ASP A 236 0.10 6.78 1.20
N LEU A 237 0.07 8.07 0.87
CA LEU A 237 -0.77 9.06 1.53
C LEU A 237 -1.72 9.65 0.51
N MET A 238 -3.00 9.34 0.66
CA MET A 238 -4.06 9.97 -0.09
C MET A 238 -4.68 11.07 0.77
N VAL A 239 -4.61 12.30 0.28
CA VAL A 239 -5.19 13.48 0.92
C VAL A 239 -6.31 13.99 0.03
N ARG A 240 -7.47 14.26 0.62
CA ARG A 240 -8.56 14.90 -0.11
C ARG A 240 -8.07 16.24 -0.66
N ALA A 241 -8.28 16.50 -1.95
CA ALA A 241 -7.99 17.82 -2.48
C ALA A 241 -8.89 18.83 -1.74
N GLY A 242 -8.31 19.94 -1.30
CA GLY A 242 -9.09 21.06 -0.80
C GLY A 242 -10.10 21.51 -1.86
N PRO A 243 -11.17 22.25 -1.50
CA PRO A 243 -11.87 23.02 -2.51
C PRO A 243 -10.80 23.87 -3.20
N GLY A 244 -10.55 23.62 -4.49
CA GLY A 244 -9.55 24.38 -5.23
C GLY A 244 -9.83 25.86 -4.98
N GLU A 245 -8.83 26.62 -4.53
CA GLU A 245 -8.93 28.07 -4.63
C GLU A 245 -9.17 28.36 -6.10
N ALA A 246 -10.41 28.72 -6.42
CA ALA A 246 -10.73 29.33 -7.69
C ALA A 246 -9.86 30.59 -7.77
N ALA A 247 -8.82 30.52 -8.61
CA ALA A 247 -8.01 31.67 -8.99
C ALA A 247 -8.87 32.74 -9.65
#